data_AF-A0A7J4TLL2-F1
#
_entry.id   AF-A0A7J4TLL2-F1
#
_cell.length_a   1.000
_cell.length_b   1.000
_cell.length_c   1.000
_cell.angle_alpha   90.00
_cell.angle_beta   90.00
_cell.angle_gamma   90.00
#
_symmetry.space_group_name_H-M   'P 1'
#
loop_
_entity.id
_entity.type
_entity.pdbx_description
1 polymer ?
#
loop_
_entity_poly.entity_id
_entity_poly.type
_entity_poly.pdbx_seq_one_letter_code
_entity_poly.pdbx_strand_id
1 'polypeptide(L)' 'MKYVVVSGGVLSGLGKGVTASSIGVLLKSAGLRVTSIKIDPYLNSDAGTMSPFEHGEVFVLDD' A
#
# COMPACT_ATOMS: atom_id res chain seq x y z
N MET A 1 4.83 -18.49 -9.16
CA MET A 1 4.63 -17.27 -8.34
C MET A 1 4.93 -16.08 -9.22
N LYS A 2 4.08 -15.04 -9.23
CA LYS A 2 4.24 -13.85 -10.08
C LYS A 2 4.24 -12.60 -9.19
N TYR A 3 4.99 -11.58 -9.59
CA TYR A 3 5.09 -10.31 -8.89
C TYR A 3 4.67 -9.17 -9.82
N VAL A 4 3.89 -8.23 -9.30
CA VAL A 4 3.52 -6.98 -9.96
C VAL A 4 4.11 -5.85 -9.13
N VAL A 5 5.04 -5.09 -9.71
CA VAL A 5 5.67 -3.95 -9.03
C VAL A 5 4.96 -2.68 -9.46
N VAL A 6 4.49 -1.91 -8.49
CA VAL A 6 3.88 -0.60 -8.72
C VAL A 6 4.84 0.47 -8.22
N SER A 7 5.38 1.27 -9.13
CA SER A 7 6.21 2.44 -8.81
C SER A 7 5.46 3.74 -9.10
N GLY A 8 5.96 4.84 -8.55
CA GLY A 8 5.40 6.17 -8.74
C GLY A 8 6.42 7.17 -9.25
N GLY A 9 6.02 7.98 -10.22
CA GLY A 9 6.78 9.15 -10.68
C GLY A 9 6.01 10.46 -10.45
N VAL A 10 6.71 11.58 -10.62
CA VAL A 10 6.18 12.96 -10.58
C VAL A 10 5.77 13.44 -9.17
N LEU A 11 4.71 12.90 -8.58
CA LEU A 11 4.17 13.39 -7.31
C LEU A 11 3.68 12.25 -6.40
N SER A 12 3.87 12.43 -5.09
CA SER A 12 3.24 11.57 -4.08
C SER A 12 1.75 11.90 -3.93
N GLY A 13 0.93 10.95 -3.48
CA GLY A 13 -0.51 11.20 -3.26
C GLY A 13 -1.44 11.12 -4.49
N LEU A 14 -0.93 10.85 -5.70
CA LEU A 14 -1.75 10.70 -6.93
C LEU A 14 -2.72 9.49 -6.96
N GLY A 15 -2.85 8.73 -5.87
CA GLY A 15 -3.75 7.58 -5.81
C GLY A 15 -3.14 6.22 -6.17
N LYS A 16 -1.80 6.09 -6.13
CA LYS A 16 -1.10 4.81 -6.39
C LYS A 16 -1.63 3.64 -5.55
N GLY A 17 -1.92 3.89 -4.26
CA GLY A 17 -2.50 2.89 -3.36
C GLY A 17 -3.89 2.43 -3.81
N VAL A 18 -4.77 3.38 -4.16
CA VAL A 18 -6.13 3.08 -4.64
C VAL A 18 -6.10 2.27 -5.94
N THR A 19 -5.24 2.65 -6.88
CA THR A 19 -5.08 1.93 -8.16
C THR A 19 -4.55 0.52 -7.94
N ALA A 20 -3.50 0.34 -7.12
CA ALA A 20 -2.94 -0.98 -6.82
C ALA A 20 -3.96 -1.89 -6.12
N SER A 21 -4.72 -1.36 -5.15
CA SER A 21 -5.79 -2.10 -4.46
C SER A 21 -6.92 -2.51 -5.41
N SER A 22 -7.32 -1.62 -6.32
CA SER A 22 -8.36 -1.91 -7.33
C SER A 22 -7.94 -3.03 -8.29
N ILE A 23 -6.68 -3.02 -8.75
CA ILE A 23 -6.11 -4.12 -9.54
C ILE A 23 -6.14 -5.43 -8.73
N GLY A 24 -5.78 -5.38 -7.44
CA GLY A 24 -5.84 -6.54 -6.55
C GLY A 24 -7.24 -7.15 -6.46
N VAL A 25 -8.28 -6.32 -6.38
CA VAL A 25 -9.68 -6.77 -6.39
C VAL A 25 -10.03 -7.44 -7.71
N LEU A 26 -9.67 -6.85 -8.86
CA LEU A 26 -9.94 -7.44 -10.18
C LEU A 26 -9.28 -8.80 -10.35
N LEU A 27 -8.02 -8.93 -9.91
CA LEU A 27 -7.29 -10.20 -9.97
C LEU A 27 -7.91 -11.26 -9.05
N LYS A 28 -8.35 -10.88 -7.84
CA LYS A 28 -9.11 -11.77 -6.95
C LYS A 28 -10.42 -12.22 -7.60
N SER A 29 -11.16 -11.31 -8.24
CA SER A 29 -12.39 -11.63 -8.98
C SER A 29 -12.16 -12.55 -10.17
N ALA A 30 -10.95 -12.54 -10.75
CA ALA A 30 -10.52 -13.49 -11.78
C ALA A 30 -10.08 -14.87 -11.22
N GLY A 31 -10.30 -15.14 -9.94
CA GLY A 31 -9.98 -16.41 -9.29
C GLY A 31 -8.52 -16.56 -8.87
N LEU A 32 -7.73 -15.48 -8.91
CA LEU A 32 -6.32 -15.51 -8.52
C LEU A 32 -6.15 -15.23 -7.02
N ARG A 33 -5.25 -15.97 -6.37
CA ARG A 33 -4.81 -15.63 -5.02
C ARG A 33 -3.82 -14.48 -5.08
N VAL A 34 -4.16 -13.36 -4.45
CA VAL A 34 -3.37 -12.13 -4.45
C VAL A 34 -3.15 -11.64 -3.02
N THR A 35 -1.92 -11.23 -2.74
CA THR A 35 -1.52 -10.51 -1.53
C THR A 35 -0.78 -9.22 -1.92
N SER A 36 -0.58 -8.32 -0.98
CA SER A 36 0.08 -7.03 -1.18
C SER A 36 1.20 -6.83 -0.18
N ILE A 37 2.29 -6.20 -0.62
CA ILE A 37 3.39 -5.74 0.22
C ILE A 37 3.56 -4.25 -0.06
N LYS A 38 3.52 -3.43 0.99
CA LYS A 38 3.80 -1.99 0.91
C LYS A 38 5.23 -1.74 1.39
N ILE A 39 5.96 -0.89 0.68
CA ILE A 39 7.31 -0.48 1.02
C ILE A 39 7.28 1.03 1.28
N ASP A 40 7.50 1.41 2.52
CA ASP A 40 7.55 2.81 2.94
C ASP A 40 9.03 3.25 3.04
N PRO A 41 9.47 4.29 2.31
CA PRO A 41 10.86 4.73 2.30
C PRO A 41 11.22 5.64 3.50
N TYR A 42 10.46 5.55 4.60
CA TYR A 42 10.71 6.31 5.83
C TYR A 42 11.73 5.59 6.71
N LEU A 43 12.44 6.36 7.54
CA LEU A 43 13.39 5.81 8.50
C LEU A 43 12.71 5.19 9.72
N ASN A 44 11.50 5.66 10.05
CA ASN A 44 10.70 5.17 11.16
C ASN A 44 10.48 3.66 11.02
N SER A 45 10.72 2.91 12.09
CA SER A 45 10.50 1.46 12.09
C SER A 45 9.01 1.11 11.97
N ASP A 46 8.14 1.97 12.48
CA ASP A 46 6.70 1.84 12.45
C ASP A 46 6.02 3.22 12.41
N ALA A 47 4.77 3.24 11.96
CA ALA A 47 3.99 4.46 11.83
C ALA A 47 3.52 5.05 13.17
N GLY A 48 3.58 4.29 14.28
CA GLY A 48 3.17 4.74 15.62
C GLY A 48 4.04 5.86 16.18
N THR A 49 5.24 6.05 15.65
CA THR A 49 6.13 7.16 16.00
C THR A 49 5.82 8.47 15.25
N MET A 50 4.87 8.46 14.31
CA MET A 50 4.52 9.61 13.47
C MET A 50 3.24 10.29 14.00
N SER A 51 3.18 11.63 13.92
CA SER A 51 1.99 12.37 14.32
C SER A 51 0.82 12.11 13.34
N PRO A 52 -0.36 11.66 13.82
CA PRO A 52 -1.47 11.30 12.94
C PRO A 52 -2.10 12.51 12.24
N PHE A 53 -2.00 13.70 12.85
CA PHE A 53 -2.53 14.94 12.26
C PHE A 53 -1.73 15.42 11.05
N GLU A 54 -0.46 15.02 10.96
CA GLU A 54 0.45 15.47 9.90
C GLU A 54 0.66 14.40 8.83
N HIS A 55 0.70 13.11 9.22
CA HIS A 55 1.09 12.01 8.35
C HIS A 55 -0.04 11.02 8.04
N GLY A 56 -1.22 11.21 8.63
CA GLY A 56 -2.35 10.31 8.53
C GLY A 56 -2.40 9.27 9.65
N GLU A 57 -3.51 8.55 9.73
CA GLU A 57 -3.76 7.56 10.77
C GLU A 57 -2.80 6.37 10.72
N VAL A 58 -2.61 5.73 11.89
CA VAL A 58 -1.92 4.44 12.00
C VAL A 58 -2.96 3.33 11.83
N PHE A 59 -2.76 2.48 10.83
CA PHE A 59 -3.64 1.34 10.58
C PHE A 59 -3.05 0.05 11.16
N VAL A 60 -3.81 -0.61 12.03
CA VAL A 60 -3.44 -1.88 12.66
C VAL A 60 -4.32 -2.99 12.06
N LEU A 61 -3.68 -4.04 11.56
CA LEU A 61 -4.32 -5.21 10.96
C LEU A 61 -4.39 -6.37 11.95
N ASP A 62 -5.24 -7.36 11.66
CA ASP A 62 -5.20 -8.64 12.34
C ASP A 62 -3.92 -9.39 11.94
N ASP A 63 -3.17 -9.90 12.92
CA ASP A 63 -1.92 -10.65 12.74
C ASP A 63 -2.14 -12.11 12.29
#